data_AF-A0A136WIQ6-F1
#
_entry.id   AF-A0A136WIQ6-F1
#
_cell.length_a   1.000
_cell.length_b   1.000
_cell.length_c   1.000
_cell.angle_alpha   90.00
_cell.angle_beta   90.00
_cell.angle_gamma   90.00
#
_symmetry.space_group_name_H-M   'P 1'
#
loop_
_entity.id
_entity.type
_entity.pdbx_description
1 polymer ?
#
loop_
_entity_poly.entity_id
_entity_poly.type
_entity_poly.pdbx_seq_one_letter_code
_entity_poly.pdbx_strand_id
1 'polypeptide(L)'
;MFASKWEKKTFARIVLLSWAGLFLPWFSFEPSMEGYVWGFLFFPYFMMQMAVLVVFYNNEPKDELGVFIVSIITELCLVTFPIIYIWQMFTWYTPFVSVDNIFETSLEITYPSFWISLVLAIIPILAFPVLRRWKKDEAK
;
A
#
# COMPACT_ATOMS: atom_id res chain seq x y z
N MET A 1 -14.01 12.87 8.68
CA MET A 1 -13.05 12.31 7.70
C MET A 1 -13.78 11.55 6.60
N PHE A 2 -14.64 10.59 6.94
CA PHE A 2 -15.61 9.98 6.01
C PHE A 2 -16.96 10.69 6.10
N ALA A 3 -17.78 10.65 5.05
CA ALA A 3 -19.11 11.29 5.07
C ALA A 3 -20.07 10.57 6.01
N SER A 4 -19.93 9.24 6.15
CA SER A 4 -20.80 8.38 6.95
C SER A 4 -20.04 7.23 7.64
N LYS A 5 -20.68 6.64 8.67
CA LYS A 5 -20.20 5.40 9.31
C LYS A 5 -20.14 4.22 8.33
N TRP A 6 -21.00 4.22 7.31
CA TRP A 6 -21.02 3.17 6.29
C TRP A 6 -19.78 3.27 5.41
N GLU A 7 -19.46 4.46 4.88
CA GLU A 7 -18.25 4.68 4.06
C GLU A 7 -16.98 4.37 4.83
N LYS A 8 -16.92 4.74 6.11
CA LYS A 8 -15.80 4.39 7.00
C LYS A 8 -15.60 2.87 7.10
N LYS A 9 -16.67 2.11 7.32
CA LYS A 9 -16.62 0.63 7.36
C LYS A 9 -16.25 0.04 6.00
N THR A 10 -16.76 0.60 4.91
CA THR A 10 -16.44 0.19 3.54
C THR A 10 -14.96 0.41 3.25
N PHE A 11 -14.42 1.57 3.61
CA PHE A 11 -13.00 1.86 3.45
C PHE A 11 -12.13 0.88 4.25
N ALA A 12 -12.47 0.60 5.51
CA ALA A 12 -11.74 -0.39 6.32
C ALA A 12 -11.76 -1.79 5.67
N ARG A 13 -12.89 -2.22 5.11
CA ARG A 13 -12.97 -3.50 4.38
C ARG A 13 -12.10 -3.50 3.13
N ILE A 14 -12.08 -2.41 2.37
CA ILE A 14 -11.23 -2.26 1.18
C ILE A 14 -9.76 -2.37 1.59
N VAL A 15 -9.34 -1.63 2.62
CA VAL A 15 -7.96 -1.69 3.15
C VAL A 15 -7.59 -3.11 3.58
N LEU A 16 -8.46 -3.80 4.33
CA LEU A 16 -8.21 -5.18 4.78
C LEU A 16 -8.10 -6.16 3.61
N LEU A 17 -8.96 -6.05 2.60
CA LEU A 17 -8.90 -6.90 1.40
C LEU A 17 -7.66 -6.60 0.57
N SER A 18 -7.29 -5.34 0.44
CA SER A 18 -6.05 -4.92 -0.23
C SER A 18 -4.81 -5.46 0.48
N TRP A 19 -4.84 -5.51 1.80
CA TRP A 19 -3.78 -6.12 2.61
C TRP A 19 -3.74 -7.64 2.53
N ALA A 20 -4.82 -8.31 2.08
CA ALA A 20 -4.75 -9.74 1.81
C ALA A 20 -3.69 -10.07 0.75
N GLY A 21 -3.39 -9.13 -0.15
CA GLY A 21 -2.28 -9.23 -1.10
C GLY A 21 -0.89 -9.32 -0.45
N LEU A 22 -0.71 -8.88 0.80
CA LEU A 22 0.55 -9.04 1.54
C LEU A 22 0.79 -10.50 1.96
N PHE A 23 -0.24 -11.34 1.98
CA PHE A 23 -0.11 -12.77 2.24
C PHE A 23 0.15 -13.58 0.96
N LEU A 24 -0.04 -12.97 -0.21
CA LEU A 24 0.41 -13.61 -1.43
C LEU A 24 1.94 -13.72 -1.38
N PRO A 25 2.52 -14.72 -2.06
CA PRO A 25 3.96 -14.87 -2.02
C PRO A 25 4.66 -13.75 -2.78
N TRP A 26 5.61 -13.11 -2.10
CA TRP A 26 6.47 -12.08 -2.68
C TRP A 26 7.83 -12.69 -2.89
N PHE A 27 7.98 -13.40 -3.99
CA PHE A 27 9.25 -13.98 -4.37
C PHE A 27 9.59 -13.65 -5.82
N SER A 28 10.89 -13.48 -6.03
CA SER A 28 11.51 -13.44 -7.35
C SER A 28 12.30 -14.74 -7.52
N PHE A 29 12.33 -15.26 -8.75
CA PHE A 29 13.30 -16.30 -9.08
C PHE A 29 14.70 -15.69 -9.04
N GLU A 30 15.68 -16.42 -8.51
CA GLU A 30 17.09 -16.03 -8.45
C GLU A 30 17.90 -17.04 -9.27
N PRO A 31 18.28 -16.69 -10.51
CA PRO A 31 18.98 -17.61 -11.40
C PRO A 31 20.32 -18.10 -10.85
N SER A 32 21.01 -17.28 -10.05
CA SER A 32 22.34 -17.62 -9.51
C SER A 32 22.32 -18.61 -8.34
N MET A 33 21.22 -18.67 -7.60
CA MET A 33 21.01 -19.61 -6.50
C MET A 33 20.10 -20.79 -6.89
N GLU A 34 19.69 -20.86 -8.16
CA GLU A 34 18.67 -21.78 -8.68
C GLU A 34 17.41 -21.85 -7.77
N GLY A 35 17.05 -20.72 -7.17
CA GLY A 35 16.13 -20.68 -6.03
C GLY A 35 15.23 -19.45 -5.99
N TYR A 36 14.41 -19.32 -4.95
CA TYR A 36 13.49 -18.20 -4.76
C TYR A 36 13.94 -17.29 -3.63
N VAL A 37 13.97 -15.98 -3.88
CA VAL A 37 14.30 -14.96 -2.87
C VAL A 37 13.03 -14.27 -2.41
N TRP A 38 12.80 -14.27 -1.10
CA TRP A 38 11.64 -13.63 -0.48
C TRP A 38 11.83 -12.13 -0.29
N GLY A 39 10.84 -11.33 -0.69
CA GLY A 39 10.79 -9.88 -0.53
C GLY A 39 10.21 -9.41 0.80
N PHE A 40 10.62 -10.01 1.93
CA PHE A 40 10.11 -9.61 3.26
C PHE A 40 10.92 -8.49 3.94
N LEU A 41 11.95 -7.96 3.29
CA LEU A 41 12.80 -6.91 3.85
C LEU A 41 12.01 -5.68 4.30
N PHE A 42 10.89 -5.36 3.63
CA PHE A 42 10.06 -4.20 3.95
C PHE A 42 8.80 -4.49 4.77
N PHE A 43 8.63 -5.72 5.27
CA PHE A 43 7.49 -6.10 6.11
C PHE A 43 7.27 -5.16 7.33
N PRO A 44 8.33 -4.70 8.04
CA PRO A 44 8.16 -3.74 9.14
C PRO A 44 7.52 -2.41 8.71
N TYR A 45 7.81 -1.91 7.51
CA TYR A 45 7.26 -0.66 7.01
C TYR A 45 5.77 -0.78 6.69
N PHE A 46 5.34 -1.94 6.16
CA PHE A 46 3.92 -2.23 5.99
C PHE A 46 3.20 -2.25 7.34
N MET A 47 3.76 -2.90 8.35
CA MET A 47 3.17 -2.97 9.70
C MET A 47 3.05 -1.58 10.35
N MET A 48 4.07 -0.72 10.17
CA MET A 48 4.00 0.66 10.66
C MET A 48 2.86 1.44 9.99
N GLN A 49 2.68 1.31 8.68
CA GLN A 49 1.60 1.97 7.95
C GLN A 49 0.22 1.44 8.38
N MET A 50 0.10 0.12 8.61
CA MET A 50 -1.13 -0.46 9.16
C MET A 50 -1.48 0.14 10.52
N ALA A 51 -0.51 0.23 11.42
CA ALA A 51 -0.70 0.80 12.74
C ALA A 51 -1.17 2.27 12.66
N VAL A 52 -0.55 3.07 11.80
CA VAL A 52 -0.94 4.47 11.57
C VAL A 52 -2.39 4.58 11.06
N LEU A 53 -2.77 3.75 10.08
CA LEU A 53 -4.13 3.72 9.55
C LEU A 53 -5.18 3.27 10.59
N VAL A 54 -4.83 2.31 11.46
CA VAL A 54 -5.69 1.88 12.58
C VAL A 54 -5.84 2.98 13.63
N VAL A 55 -4.76 3.69 13.96
CA VAL A 55 -4.81 4.82 14.90
C VAL A 55 -5.74 5.91 14.36
N PHE A 56 -5.63 6.28 13.09
CA PHE A 56 -6.51 7.29 12.49
C PHE A 56 -7.94 6.82 12.28
N TYR A 57 -8.13 5.53 12.00
CA TYR A 57 -9.47 4.95 11.97
C TYR A 57 -10.18 5.09 13.32
N ASN A 58 -9.46 4.95 14.43
CA ASN A 58 -10.06 5.03 15.77
C ASN A 58 -10.10 6.45 16.36
N ASN A 59 -9.17 7.32 15.97
CA ASN A 59 -9.05 8.67 16.51
C ASN A 59 -9.48 9.71 15.48
N GLU A 60 -10.80 9.91 15.34
CA GLU A 60 -11.32 10.96 14.46
C GLU A 60 -11.07 12.36 15.05
N PRO A 61 -10.35 13.24 14.35
CA PRO A 61 -10.18 14.63 14.77
C PRO A 61 -11.53 15.36 14.74
N LYS A 62 -11.73 16.26 15.72
CA LYS A 62 -12.98 17.01 15.90
C LYS A 62 -12.97 18.38 15.19
N ASP A 63 -11.79 18.92 14.94
CA ASP A 63 -11.56 20.22 14.33
C ASP A 63 -11.24 20.09 12.82
N GLU A 64 -11.53 21.14 12.05
CA GLU A 64 -11.33 21.12 10.58
C GLU A 64 -9.87 20.94 10.19
N LEU A 65 -8.94 21.56 10.93
CA LEU A 65 -7.51 21.45 10.69
C LEU A 65 -7.01 20.02 10.94
N GLY A 66 -7.40 19.40 12.05
CA GLY A 66 -7.11 18.01 12.36
C GLY A 66 -7.64 17.06 11.28
N VAL A 67 -8.88 17.27 10.81
CA VAL A 67 -9.46 16.46 9.71
C VAL A 67 -8.63 16.59 8.44
N PHE A 68 -8.20 17.81 8.08
CA PHE A 68 -7.36 18.06 6.92
C PHE A 68 -6.01 17.34 7.03
N ILE A 69 -5.30 17.51 8.15
CA ILE A 69 -3.99 16.90 8.41
C ILE A 69 -4.07 15.37 8.37
N VAL A 70 -5.00 14.78 9.12
CA VAL A 70 -5.16 13.31 9.18
C VAL A 70 -5.44 12.72 7.80
N SER A 71 -6.17 13.45 6.96
CA SER A 71 -6.45 12.98 5.61
C SER A 71 -5.23 13.02 4.70
N ILE A 72 -4.41 14.07 4.78
CA ILE A 72 -3.12 14.12 4.04
C ILE A 72 -2.22 12.98 4.50
N ILE A 73 -2.08 12.77 5.81
CA ILE A 73 -1.23 11.70 6.32
C ILE A 73 -1.76 10.34 5.85
N THR A 74 -3.08 10.14 5.83
CA THR A 74 -3.68 8.91 5.30
C THR A 74 -3.37 8.72 3.82
N GLU A 75 -3.51 9.75 2.99
CA GLU A 75 -3.15 9.68 1.57
C GLU A 75 -1.67 9.34 1.38
N LEU A 76 -0.78 9.99 2.13
CA LEU A 76 0.65 9.69 2.10
C LEU A 76 0.94 8.25 2.52
N CYS A 77 0.32 7.76 3.60
CA CYS A 77 0.45 6.37 4.04
C CYS A 77 -0.04 5.37 2.98
N LEU A 78 -1.15 5.67 2.31
CA LEU A 78 -1.67 4.80 1.26
C LEU A 78 -0.75 4.79 0.03
N VAL A 79 -0.20 5.93 -0.37
CA VAL A 79 0.74 6.03 -1.50
C VAL A 79 2.09 5.36 -1.20
N THR A 80 2.51 5.30 0.07
CA THR A 80 3.75 4.60 0.42
C THR A 80 3.67 3.09 0.21
N PHE A 81 2.48 2.46 0.19
CA PHE A 81 2.35 1.03 -0.10
C PHE A 81 2.91 0.66 -1.48
N PRO A 82 2.40 1.18 -2.62
CA PRO A 82 2.94 0.84 -3.94
C PRO A 82 4.40 1.28 -4.12
N ILE A 83 4.85 2.35 -3.45
CA ILE A 83 6.26 2.75 -3.48
C ILE A 83 7.14 1.64 -2.89
N ILE A 84 6.73 1.00 -1.79
CA ILE A 84 7.49 -0.11 -1.20
C ILE A 84 7.53 -1.30 -2.16
N TYR A 85 6.44 -1.62 -2.87
CA TYR A 85 6.46 -2.66 -3.91
C TYR A 85 7.47 -2.34 -5.02
N ILE A 86 7.39 -1.13 -5.58
CA ILE A 86 8.30 -0.68 -6.63
C ILE A 86 9.76 -0.73 -6.13
N TRP A 87 10.01 -0.30 -4.90
CA TRP A 87 11.33 -0.37 -4.29
C TRP A 87 11.78 -1.82 -4.09
N GLN A 88 10.91 -2.69 -3.59
CA GLN A 88 11.20 -4.11 -3.37
C GLN A 88 11.63 -4.79 -4.67
N MET A 89 10.98 -4.43 -5.79
CA MET A 89 11.33 -4.89 -7.13
C MET A 89 12.79 -4.55 -7.49
N PHE A 90 13.26 -3.34 -7.19
CA PHE A 90 14.67 -2.96 -7.40
C PHE A 90 15.64 -3.67 -6.46
N THR A 91 15.23 -4.00 -5.23
CA THR A 91 16.10 -4.63 -4.23
C THR A 91 16.28 -6.13 -4.39
N TRP A 92 15.47 -6.81 -5.20
CA TRP A 92 15.73 -8.21 -5.51
C TRP A 92 17.05 -8.42 -6.28
N TYR A 93 17.64 -7.34 -6.81
CA TYR A 93 18.84 -7.35 -7.64
C TYR A 93 19.99 -6.49 -7.13
N THR A 94 19.82 -5.80 -6.00
CA THR A 94 20.88 -4.96 -5.42
C THR A 94 22.19 -5.68 -5.08
N PRO A 95 22.29 -7.03 -4.95
CA PRO A 95 23.59 -7.69 -4.90
C PRO A 95 24.39 -7.64 -6.21
N PHE A 96 23.76 -7.33 -7.35
CA PHE A 96 24.36 -7.42 -8.68
C PHE A 96 24.40 -6.06 -9.39
N VAL A 97 25.39 -5.26 -9.05
CA VAL A 97 25.73 -3.95 -9.65
C VAL A 97 26.20 -4.09 -11.13
N SER A 98 25.98 -5.23 -11.78
CA SER A 98 26.49 -5.55 -13.12
C SER A 98 25.42 -5.78 -14.19
N VAL A 99 24.13 -5.63 -13.87
CA VAL A 99 23.06 -5.71 -14.88
C VAL A 99 22.72 -4.31 -15.35
N ASP A 100 23.05 -4.00 -16.61
CA ASP A 100 22.83 -2.68 -17.23
C ASP A 100 21.34 -2.25 -17.26
N ASN A 101 20.40 -3.16 -16.94
CA ASN A 101 18.96 -2.90 -16.97
C ASN A 101 18.14 -3.62 -15.86
N ILE A 102 18.48 -3.36 -14.59
CA ILE A 102 17.82 -3.95 -13.39
C ILE A 102 16.29 -3.93 -13.48
N PHE A 103 15.70 -2.86 -13.99
CA PHE A 103 14.25 -2.72 -14.10
C PHE A 103 13.62 -3.76 -15.03
N GLU A 104 14.18 -3.95 -16.23
CA GLU A 104 13.66 -4.86 -17.25
C GLU A 104 13.70 -6.31 -16.76
N THR A 105 14.84 -6.74 -16.21
CA THR A 105 14.99 -8.09 -15.62
C THR A 105 14.01 -8.29 -14.47
N SER A 106 13.80 -7.26 -13.63
CA SER A 106 12.81 -7.32 -12.56
C SER A 106 11.41 -7.60 -13.05
N LEU A 107 11.00 -7.02 -14.18
CA LEU A 107 9.67 -7.25 -14.74
C LEU A 107 9.47 -8.69 -15.19
N GLU A 108 10.49 -9.31 -15.78
CA GLU A 108 10.40 -10.63 -16.41
C GLU A 108 10.29 -11.78 -15.41
N ILE A 109 10.97 -11.69 -14.27
CA ILE A 109 11.05 -12.83 -13.32
C ILE A 109 10.19 -12.64 -12.06
N THR A 110 9.55 -11.48 -11.92
CA THR A 110 8.59 -11.22 -10.85
C THR A 110 7.34 -12.05 -11.06
N TYR A 111 6.94 -12.81 -10.03
CA TYR A 111 5.78 -13.67 -10.12
C TYR A 111 4.46 -12.90 -10.30
N PRO A 112 3.46 -13.49 -10.99
CA PRO A 112 2.13 -12.90 -11.13
C PRO A 112 1.48 -12.50 -9.79
N SER A 113 1.76 -13.23 -8.71
CA SER A 113 1.26 -12.91 -7.36
C SER A 113 1.69 -11.53 -6.89
N PHE A 114 2.92 -11.10 -7.16
CA PHE A 114 3.41 -9.77 -6.81
C PHE A 114 2.62 -8.67 -7.54
N TRP A 115 2.34 -8.86 -8.83
CA TRP A 115 1.55 -7.91 -9.61
C TRP A 115 0.12 -7.79 -9.11
N ILE A 116 -0.50 -8.92 -8.75
CA ILE A 116 -1.83 -8.94 -8.13
C ILE A 116 -1.79 -8.16 -6.80
N SER A 117 -0.80 -8.41 -5.96
CA SER A 117 -0.61 -7.72 -4.69
C SER A 117 -0.41 -6.21 -4.87
N LEU A 118 0.37 -5.79 -5.87
CA LEU A 118 0.56 -4.37 -6.21
C LEU A 118 -0.75 -3.71 -6.64
N VAL A 119 -1.53 -4.35 -7.51
CA VAL A 119 -2.85 -3.85 -7.93
C VAL A 119 -3.77 -3.71 -6.72
N LEU A 120 -3.81 -4.73 -5.85
CA LEU A 120 -4.60 -4.69 -4.62
C LEU A 120 -4.16 -3.53 -3.70
N ALA A 121 -2.87 -3.22 -3.61
CA ALA A 121 -2.34 -2.12 -2.82
C ALA A 121 -2.73 -0.72 -3.35
N ILE A 122 -3.08 -0.59 -4.65
CA ILE A 122 -3.52 0.66 -5.25
C ILE A 122 -5.00 0.96 -4.95
N ILE A 123 -5.85 -0.07 -4.78
CA ILE A 123 -7.30 0.10 -4.58
C ILE A 123 -7.65 1.06 -3.43
N PRO A 124 -7.01 1.02 -2.25
CA PRO A 124 -7.32 1.95 -1.17
C PRO A 124 -6.99 3.40 -1.51
N ILE A 125 -5.95 3.66 -2.32
CA ILE A 125 -5.58 5.01 -2.78
C ILE A 125 -6.72 5.61 -3.61
N LEU A 126 -7.34 4.80 -4.46
CA LEU A 126 -8.46 5.23 -5.30
C LEU A 126 -9.77 5.34 -4.51
N ALA A 127 -10.00 4.41 -3.58
CA ALA A 127 -11.22 4.38 -2.77
C ALA A 127 -11.27 5.50 -1.73
N PHE A 128 -10.12 5.89 -1.16
CA PHE A 128 -10.04 6.89 -0.11
C PHE A 128 -10.66 8.25 -0.49
N PRO A 129 -10.28 8.94 -1.58
CA PRO A 129 -10.87 10.24 -1.93
C PRO A 129 -12.36 10.14 -2.26
N VAL A 130 -12.81 9.01 -2.81
CA VAL A 130 -14.22 8.77 -3.14
C VAL A 130 -15.08 8.65 -1.88
N LEU A 131 -14.58 7.91 -0.87
CA LEU A 131 -15.31 7.64 0.38
C LEU A 131 -15.13 8.72 1.44
N ARG A 132 -14.07 9.54 1.33
CA ARG A 132 -13.77 10.66 2.24
C ARG A 132 -14.77 11.81 2.11
N ARG A 133 -15.61 11.85 1.06
CA ARG A 133 -16.51 12.98 0.69
C ARG A 133 -16.84 13.86 1.89
N TRP A 134 -16.21 15.03 1.89
CA TRP A 134 -16.30 15.95 3.01
C TRP A 134 -17.77 16.35 3.18
N LYS A 135 -18.20 16.53 4.43
CA LYS A 135 -19.56 16.89 4.87
C LYS A 135 -20.10 18.23 4.34
N LYS A 136 -19.60 18.73 3.20
CA LYS A 136 -20.06 19.96 2.56
C LYS A 136 -21.40 19.81 1.84
N ASP A 137 -21.87 18.59 1.61
CA ASP A 137 -23.14 18.34 0.92
C ASP A 137 -24.36 18.22 1.85
N GLU A 138 -24.18 18.26 3.18
CA GLU A 138 -25.30 18.29 4.15
C GLU A 138 -25.70 19.73 4.57
N ALA A 139 -25.06 20.76 4.00
CA ALA A 139 -25.27 22.17 4.36
C ALA A 139 -25.82 23.03 3.21
N LYS A 140 -26.51 22.43 2.23
CA LYS A 140 -27.26 23.15 1.20
C LYS A 140 -28.71 22.72 1.18
#